data_AF-A0A8B8I2R1-F1
#
_entry.id   AF-A0A8B8I2R1-F1
#
_cell.length_a   1.000
_cell.length_b   1.000
_cell.length_c   1.000
_cell.angle_alpha   90.00
_cell.angle_beta   90.00
_cell.angle_gamma   90.00
#
_symmetry.space_group_name_H-M   'P 1'
#
loop_
_entity.id
_entity.type
_entity.pdbx_description
1 polymer ?
#
loop_
_entity_poly.entity_id
_entity_poly.type
_entity_poly.pdbx_seq_one_letter_code
_entity_poly.pdbx_strand_id
1 'polypeptide(L)'
;MDIEDSLNDVVAINSDDDDEEISNSDKPIIQLFKRLITNNSKQSTVLTNTQIVDILNKEFKVNLSELHDLEGDIYLTIMKKYLKDWPQWDEFDRVISSLKDKNKEAEMERIFETKYINLKNYLKVMLNSAQILAKETVQKVIDNKIELTKESNKESSDRTVVLEINASRNQLNQLFFRQPNMNLNNTVFNATYSLPTQIQLKTLPLEAILNWWGVHICLVNVTNTYVYKRETKHELKHVLVNKCITSRLNPSIVLDQNIQVSNYQRNTSKIDTSAYIELINKITSKSPESSDIYEFIKKDLKLLPQLVHPRVIYKRYTNKYSYIRYLYVNTHNDVSAEFKNIDLQLEEMMSPMYTTVLGQILDSTPSLIVECEPCSAKFTGQHLVNELKNHFNEQHQNEPDWKCTNCKKRITMSALAQNYWCHRC
;
A
#
# COMPACT_ATOMS: atom_id res chain seq x y z
N MET A 1 28.68 -19.99 -20.37
CA MET A 1 27.72 -20.78 -19.56
C MET A 1 26.52 -19.90 -19.29
N ASP A 2 25.78 -19.72 -20.38
CA ASP A 2 24.35 -19.58 -20.57
C ASP A 2 23.48 -19.62 -19.31
N ILE A 3 22.83 -18.49 -19.02
CA ILE A 3 21.41 -18.41 -18.66
C ILE A 3 20.87 -17.13 -19.32
N GLU A 4 20.39 -17.26 -20.55
CA GLU A 4 19.43 -16.32 -21.14
C GLU A 4 18.04 -16.98 -21.14
N ASP A 5 17.03 -16.11 -21.20
CA ASP A 5 15.60 -16.35 -21.44
C ASP A 5 14.68 -16.72 -20.26
N SER A 6 14.10 -15.68 -19.68
CA SER A 6 12.67 -15.66 -19.31
C SER A 6 12.25 -14.23 -18.93
N LEU A 7 11.85 -13.42 -19.90
CA LEU A 7 10.89 -12.31 -19.72
C LEU A 7 10.63 -11.64 -21.08
N ASN A 8 9.65 -12.16 -21.81
CA ASN A 8 8.97 -11.42 -22.86
C ASN A 8 7.47 -11.51 -22.56
N ASP A 9 6.99 -10.58 -21.74
CA ASP A 9 5.57 -10.26 -21.59
C ASP A 9 5.29 -9.06 -22.51
N VAL A 10 5.22 -9.34 -23.81
CA VAL A 10 4.81 -8.37 -24.83
C VAL A 10 3.34 -8.65 -25.14
N VAL A 11 2.45 -7.77 -24.65
CA VAL A 11 1.06 -7.74 -25.10
C VAL A 11 1.05 -7.09 -26.48
N ALA A 12 1.13 -7.90 -27.53
CA ALA A 12 0.89 -7.46 -28.89
C ALA A 12 -0.64 -7.35 -29.11
N ILE A 13 -1.12 -6.12 -29.32
CA ILE A 13 -2.44 -5.86 -29.89
C ILE A 13 -2.27 -6.00 -31.39
N ASN A 14 -2.59 -7.18 -31.94
CA ASN A 14 -2.82 -7.31 -33.37
C ASN A 14 -4.32 -7.20 -33.62
N SER A 15 -4.71 -6.10 -34.25
CA SER A 15 -5.91 -6.04 -35.09
C SER A 15 -5.52 -6.62 -36.45
N ASP A 16 -5.74 -7.92 -36.64
CA ASP A 16 -5.78 -8.48 -37.98
C ASP A 16 -7.15 -9.13 -38.15
N ASP A 17 -7.91 -8.48 -39.03
CA ASP A 17 -9.10 -9.00 -39.69
C ASP A 17 -8.71 -10.24 -40.48
N ASP A 18 -9.05 -11.42 -39.96
CA ASP A 18 -9.23 -12.62 -40.77
C ASP A 18 -10.54 -13.27 -40.32
N ASP A 19 -11.61 -12.81 -40.97
CA ASP A 19 -12.91 -13.46 -41.02
C ASP A 19 -12.76 -14.87 -41.63
N GLU A 20 -12.55 -15.87 -40.79
CA GLU A 20 -12.99 -17.24 -41.09
C GLU A 20 -14.19 -17.58 -40.20
N GLU A 21 -15.33 -17.80 -40.86
CA GLU A 21 -16.64 -18.18 -40.36
C GLU A 21 -16.65 -18.73 -38.92
N ILE A 22 -16.99 -17.87 -37.95
CA ILE A 22 -17.42 -18.31 -36.62
C ILE A 22 -18.74 -19.06 -36.83
N SER A 23 -18.66 -20.37 -37.02
CA SER A 23 -19.82 -21.24 -36.92
C SER A 23 -20.51 -20.95 -35.57
N ASN A 24 -21.76 -20.53 -35.64
CA ASN A 24 -22.63 -20.29 -34.50
C ASN A 24 -22.88 -21.63 -33.78
N SER A 25 -21.93 -22.08 -32.96
CA SER A 25 -22.12 -23.23 -32.08
C SER A 25 -22.41 -22.74 -30.67
N ASP A 26 -23.47 -23.28 -30.07
CA ASP A 26 -23.98 -22.94 -28.73
C ASP A 26 -23.02 -23.31 -27.57
N LYS A 27 -21.78 -23.72 -27.87
CA LYS A 27 -20.80 -24.24 -26.90
C LYS A 27 -19.42 -23.59 -27.05
N PRO A 28 -19.22 -22.34 -26.58
CA PRO A 28 -17.94 -21.60 -26.72
C PRO A 28 -16.74 -22.28 -26.05
N ILE A 29 -16.93 -23.12 -25.01
CA ILE A 29 -15.83 -23.88 -24.41
C ILE A 29 -15.30 -24.97 -25.37
N ILE A 30 -16.16 -25.56 -26.20
CA ILE A 30 -15.72 -26.55 -27.20
C ILE A 30 -14.94 -25.85 -28.33
N GLN A 31 -15.35 -24.64 -28.71
CA GLN A 31 -14.61 -23.84 -29.69
C GLN A 31 -13.20 -23.49 -29.16
N LEU A 32 -13.09 -23.16 -27.87
CA LEU A 32 -11.80 -22.94 -27.21
C LEU A 32 -10.89 -24.18 -27.36
N PHE A 33 -11.39 -25.38 -27.05
CA PHE A 33 -10.61 -26.61 -27.23
C PHE A 33 -10.20 -26.83 -28.68
N LYS A 34 -11.09 -26.65 -29.65
CA LYS A 34 -10.78 -26.83 -31.08
C LYS A 34 -9.69 -25.87 -31.56
N ARG A 35 -9.72 -24.61 -31.10
CA ARG A 35 -8.71 -23.59 -31.41
C ARG A 35 -7.34 -23.88 -30.81
N LEU A 36 -7.30 -24.36 -29.57
CA LEU A 36 -6.04 -24.69 -28.88
C LEU A 36 -5.27 -25.84 -29.57
N ILE A 37 -5.94 -26.64 -30.40
CA ILE A 37 -5.37 -27.83 -31.05
C ILE A 37 -4.92 -27.54 -32.49
N THR A 38 -5.52 -26.54 -33.12
CA THR A 38 -5.16 -26.08 -34.48
C THR A 38 -3.92 -25.19 -34.45
N ASN A 39 -3.68 -24.47 -33.37
CA ASN A 39 -2.52 -23.59 -33.23
C ASN A 39 -1.28 -24.33 -32.72
N ASN A 40 -0.32 -24.63 -33.61
CA ASN A 40 0.98 -25.22 -33.27
C ASN A 40 1.99 -24.22 -32.63
N SER A 41 1.62 -22.96 -32.40
CA SER A 41 2.49 -21.97 -31.76
C SER A 41 2.28 -21.95 -30.24
N LYS A 42 3.37 -22.07 -29.48
CA LYS A 42 3.40 -22.01 -28.00
C LYS A 42 2.90 -20.68 -27.38
N GLN A 43 2.25 -19.80 -28.16
CA GLN A 43 1.88 -18.43 -27.76
C GLN A 43 0.38 -18.10 -27.85
N SER A 44 -0.53 -19.06 -28.09
CA SER A 44 -1.95 -18.73 -28.34
C SER A 44 -2.95 -19.05 -27.22
N THR A 45 -2.53 -19.01 -25.95
CA THR A 45 -3.43 -19.03 -24.77
C THR A 45 -3.91 -17.64 -24.34
N VAL A 46 -4.03 -16.69 -25.27
CA VAL A 46 -4.63 -15.38 -25.00
C VAL A 46 -6.14 -15.46 -25.25
N LEU A 47 -6.89 -15.78 -24.20
CA LEU A 47 -8.34 -15.62 -24.18
C LEU A 47 -8.69 -14.14 -24.14
N THR A 48 -9.41 -13.63 -25.13
CA THR A 48 -9.85 -12.23 -25.14
C THR A 48 -10.99 -12.02 -24.15
N ASN A 49 -11.17 -10.80 -23.63
CA ASN A 49 -12.29 -10.47 -22.75
C ASN A 49 -13.63 -10.81 -23.41
N THR A 50 -13.76 -10.59 -24.72
CA THR A 50 -14.96 -10.91 -25.50
C THR A 50 -15.31 -12.40 -25.46
N GLN A 51 -14.32 -13.29 -25.56
CA GLN A 51 -14.53 -14.73 -25.48
C GLN A 51 -14.97 -15.18 -24.08
N ILE A 52 -14.45 -14.52 -23.04
CA ILE A 52 -14.84 -14.81 -21.65
C ILE A 52 -16.26 -14.32 -21.37
N VAL A 53 -16.62 -13.15 -21.91
CA VAL A 53 -18.00 -12.62 -21.87
C VAL A 53 -18.96 -13.60 -22.57
N ASP A 54 -18.57 -14.14 -23.73
CA ASP A 54 -19.38 -15.13 -24.45
C ASP A 54 -19.56 -16.43 -23.68
N ILE A 55 -18.50 -16.94 -23.03
CA ILE A 55 -18.59 -18.12 -22.15
C ILE A 55 -19.53 -17.83 -20.97
N LEU A 56 -19.35 -16.69 -20.29
CA LEU A 56 -20.20 -16.28 -19.16
C LEU A 56 -21.68 -16.19 -19.56
N ASN A 57 -21.97 -15.58 -20.71
CA ASN A 57 -23.33 -15.38 -21.20
C ASN A 57 -23.96 -16.70 -21.70
N LYS A 58 -23.30 -17.40 -22.64
CA LYS A 58 -23.89 -18.58 -23.30
C LYS A 58 -23.85 -19.85 -22.44
N GLU A 59 -22.80 -20.06 -21.64
CA GLU A 59 -22.62 -21.32 -20.89
C GLU A 59 -23.12 -21.25 -19.44
N PHE A 60 -23.05 -20.06 -18.84
CA PHE A 60 -23.37 -19.82 -17.43
C PHE A 60 -24.55 -18.87 -17.20
N LYS A 61 -25.11 -18.28 -18.27
CA LYS A 61 -26.24 -17.33 -18.21
C LYS A 61 -25.95 -16.11 -17.33
N VAL A 62 -24.70 -15.67 -17.29
CA VAL A 62 -24.26 -14.47 -16.58
C VAL A 62 -24.23 -13.32 -17.59
N ASN A 63 -25.28 -12.50 -17.60
CA ASN A 63 -25.33 -11.32 -18.46
C ASN A 63 -24.63 -10.14 -17.77
N LEU A 64 -23.38 -9.86 -18.16
CA LEU A 64 -22.58 -8.78 -17.59
C LEU A 64 -23.21 -7.38 -17.78
N SER A 65 -24.04 -7.19 -18.81
CA SER A 65 -24.73 -5.90 -19.06
C SER A 65 -25.83 -5.59 -18.05
N GLU A 66 -26.31 -6.59 -17.30
CA GLU A 66 -27.36 -6.45 -16.28
C GLU A 66 -26.77 -6.39 -14.85
N LEU A 67 -25.46 -6.54 -14.71
CA LEU A 67 -24.77 -6.56 -13.42
C LEU A 67 -24.11 -5.21 -13.12
N HIS A 68 -23.81 -4.99 -11.85
CA HIS A 68 -22.99 -3.84 -11.44
C HIS A 68 -21.57 -3.99 -12.01
N ASP A 69 -20.95 -2.90 -12.49
CA ASP A 69 -19.63 -2.93 -13.16
C ASP A 69 -18.57 -3.72 -12.34
N LEU A 70 -18.49 -3.45 -11.03
CA LEU A 70 -17.61 -4.18 -10.11
C LEU A 70 -17.90 -5.69 -10.04
N GLU A 71 -19.18 -6.09 -10.06
CA GLU A 71 -19.56 -7.49 -10.09
C GLU A 71 -19.14 -8.13 -11.42
N GLY A 72 -19.29 -7.40 -12.52
CA GLY A 72 -18.80 -7.81 -13.84
C GLY A 72 -17.28 -8.02 -13.88
N ASP A 73 -16.51 -7.09 -13.32
CA ASP A 73 -15.04 -7.18 -13.26
C ASP A 73 -14.56 -8.37 -12.41
N ILE A 74 -15.25 -8.65 -11.30
CA ILE A 74 -14.97 -9.82 -10.46
C ILE A 74 -15.19 -11.11 -11.27
N TYR A 75 -16.31 -11.21 -12.00
CA TYR A 75 -16.59 -12.38 -12.83
C TYR A 75 -15.56 -12.58 -13.95
N LEU A 76 -15.17 -11.50 -14.63
CA LEU A 76 -14.14 -11.56 -15.67
C LEU A 76 -12.79 -12.02 -15.10
N THR A 77 -12.39 -11.49 -13.94
CA THR A 77 -11.12 -11.82 -13.30
C THR A 77 -11.08 -13.28 -12.85
N ILE A 78 -12.16 -13.76 -12.25
CA ILE A 78 -12.29 -15.14 -11.78
C ILE A 78 -12.27 -16.11 -12.95
N MET A 79 -13.01 -15.81 -14.02
CA MET A 79 -12.97 -16.64 -15.23
C MET A 79 -11.59 -16.71 -15.85
N LYS A 80 -10.88 -15.58 -15.98
CA LYS A 80 -9.49 -15.56 -16.48
C LYS A 80 -8.58 -16.47 -15.66
N LYS A 81 -8.62 -16.31 -14.35
CA LYS A 81 -7.78 -17.08 -13.43
C LYS A 81 -8.05 -18.58 -13.53
N TYR A 82 -9.31 -18.98 -13.40
CA TYR A 82 -9.66 -20.41 -13.34
C TYR A 82 -9.71 -21.10 -14.70
N LEU A 83 -9.84 -20.36 -15.80
CA LEU A 83 -9.57 -20.90 -17.14
C LEU A 83 -8.07 -21.14 -17.33
N LYS A 84 -7.20 -20.24 -16.88
CA LYS A 84 -5.74 -20.41 -16.98
C LYS A 84 -5.24 -21.54 -16.08
N ASP A 85 -5.73 -21.60 -14.84
CA ASP A 85 -5.25 -22.52 -13.81
C ASP A 85 -6.00 -23.87 -13.80
N TRP A 86 -6.67 -24.25 -14.91
CA TRP A 86 -7.42 -25.50 -14.95
C TRP A 86 -6.48 -26.71 -14.79
N PRO A 87 -6.65 -27.57 -13.75
CA PRO A 87 -5.67 -28.61 -13.41
C PRO A 87 -5.46 -29.70 -14.46
N GLN A 88 -6.36 -29.80 -15.44
CA GLN A 88 -6.32 -30.85 -16.46
C GLN A 88 -5.72 -30.38 -17.79
N TRP A 89 -5.20 -29.16 -17.89
CA TRP A 89 -4.58 -28.66 -19.13
C TRP A 89 -3.45 -29.57 -19.62
N ASP A 90 -2.48 -29.90 -18.76
CA ASP A 90 -1.33 -30.73 -19.15
C ASP A 90 -1.74 -32.14 -19.59
N GLU A 91 -2.73 -32.74 -18.93
CA GLU A 91 -3.27 -34.05 -19.28
C GLU A 91 -4.03 -34.00 -20.61
N PHE A 92 -4.84 -32.96 -20.79
CA PHE A 92 -5.60 -32.70 -22.00
C PHE A 92 -4.68 -32.56 -23.22
N ASP A 93 -3.65 -31.71 -23.13
CA ASP A 93 -2.69 -31.48 -24.21
C ASP A 93 -1.93 -32.75 -24.59
N ARG A 94 -1.49 -33.54 -23.61
CA ARG A 94 -0.79 -34.82 -23.85
C ARG A 94 -1.68 -35.84 -24.56
N VAL A 95 -2.92 -36.00 -24.10
CA VAL A 95 -3.86 -36.99 -24.65
C VAL A 95 -4.27 -36.60 -26.08
N ILE A 96 -4.56 -35.33 -26.31
CA ILE A 96 -4.95 -34.82 -27.62
C ILE A 96 -3.79 -34.90 -28.62
N SER A 97 -2.57 -34.54 -28.23
CA SER A 97 -1.40 -34.65 -29.11
C SER A 97 -1.17 -36.09 -29.56
N SER A 98 -1.27 -37.06 -28.64
CA SER A 98 -1.15 -38.50 -28.94
C SER A 98 -2.24 -39.03 -29.89
N LEU A 99 -3.44 -38.46 -29.85
CA LEU A 99 -4.56 -38.85 -30.71
C LEU A 99 -4.53 -38.17 -32.07
N LYS A 100 -4.03 -36.93 -32.13
CA LYS A 100 -3.73 -36.19 -33.35
C LYS A 100 -2.68 -36.94 -34.17
N ASP A 101 -1.60 -37.39 -33.53
CA ASP A 101 -0.54 -38.19 -34.16
C ASP A 101 -1.03 -39.54 -34.71
N LYS A 102 -2.16 -40.05 -34.18
CA LYS A 102 -2.79 -41.32 -34.58
C LYS A 102 -4.00 -41.16 -35.51
N ASN A 103 -4.34 -39.93 -35.92
CA ASN A 103 -5.47 -39.60 -36.79
C ASN A 103 -6.84 -40.17 -36.34
N LYS A 104 -7.10 -40.14 -35.03
CA LYS A 104 -8.32 -40.71 -34.43
C LYS A 104 -9.36 -39.64 -34.07
N GLU A 105 -10.00 -39.05 -35.06
CA GLU A 105 -10.95 -37.93 -34.89
C GLU A 105 -12.15 -38.26 -33.99
N ALA A 106 -12.74 -39.45 -34.13
CA ALA A 106 -13.89 -39.86 -33.31
C ALA A 106 -13.55 -40.00 -31.81
N GLU A 107 -12.32 -40.41 -31.48
CA GLU A 107 -11.86 -40.49 -30.08
C GLU A 107 -11.58 -39.09 -29.50
N MET A 108 -11.12 -38.14 -30.33
CA MET A 108 -10.89 -36.75 -29.93
C MET A 108 -12.19 -36.03 -29.57
N GLU A 109 -13.25 -36.15 -30.39
CA GLU A 109 -14.53 -35.49 -30.10
C GLU A 109 -15.17 -36.02 -28.79
N ARG A 110 -15.01 -37.32 -28.51
CA ARG A 110 -15.47 -37.91 -27.23
C ARG A 110 -14.71 -37.33 -26.02
N ILE A 111 -13.42 -37.06 -26.18
CA ILE A 111 -12.59 -36.45 -25.13
C ILE A 111 -12.97 -34.98 -24.95
N PHE A 112 -13.27 -34.24 -26.03
CA PHE A 112 -13.78 -32.88 -25.92
C PHE A 112 -15.07 -32.82 -25.12
N GLU A 113 -16.04 -33.68 -25.41
CA GLU A 113 -17.31 -33.68 -24.67
C GLU A 113 -17.09 -33.98 -23.17
N THR A 114 -16.22 -34.94 -22.86
CA THR A 114 -15.90 -35.33 -21.47
C THR A 114 -15.20 -34.19 -20.72
N LYS A 115 -14.17 -33.60 -21.34
CA LYS A 115 -13.37 -32.53 -20.75
C LYS A 115 -14.13 -31.21 -20.69
N TYR A 116 -15.04 -30.98 -21.63
CA TYR A 116 -16.01 -29.88 -21.61
C TYR A 116 -16.91 -29.94 -20.38
N ILE A 117 -17.50 -31.10 -20.08
CA ILE A 117 -18.33 -31.28 -18.88
C ILE A 117 -17.52 -31.00 -17.61
N ASN A 118 -16.28 -31.51 -17.54
CA ASN A 118 -15.41 -31.31 -16.38
C ASN A 118 -15.04 -29.85 -16.17
N LEU A 119 -14.60 -29.16 -17.23
CA LEU A 119 -14.24 -27.75 -17.17
C LEU A 119 -15.45 -26.88 -16.84
N LYS A 120 -16.61 -27.16 -17.45
CA LYS A 120 -17.86 -26.46 -17.17
C LYS A 120 -18.29 -26.60 -15.71
N ASN A 121 -18.21 -27.82 -15.16
CA ASN A 121 -18.52 -28.06 -13.75
C ASN A 121 -17.53 -27.36 -12.81
N TYR A 122 -16.24 -27.41 -13.12
CA TYR A 122 -15.20 -26.72 -12.36
C TYR A 122 -15.44 -25.20 -12.30
N LEU A 123 -15.64 -24.57 -13.46
CA LEU A 123 -15.92 -23.14 -13.55
C LEU A 123 -17.24 -22.77 -12.86
N LYS A 124 -18.28 -23.62 -12.97
CA LYS A 124 -19.56 -23.40 -12.29
C LYS A 124 -19.41 -23.33 -10.77
N VAL A 125 -18.62 -24.22 -10.17
CA VAL A 125 -18.38 -24.22 -8.71
C VAL A 125 -17.67 -22.93 -8.28
N MET A 126 -16.66 -22.51 -9.05
CA MET A 126 -15.93 -21.27 -8.76
C MET A 126 -16.81 -20.02 -8.95
N LEU A 127 -17.61 -19.96 -10.01
CA LEU A 127 -18.54 -18.86 -10.26
C LEU A 127 -19.64 -18.76 -9.20
N ASN A 128 -20.18 -19.86 -8.72
CA ASN A 128 -21.18 -19.86 -7.65
C ASN A 128 -20.59 -19.32 -6.33
N SER A 129 -19.35 -19.70 -6.02
CA SER A 129 -18.64 -19.20 -4.84
C SER A 129 -18.33 -17.70 -4.98
N ALA A 130 -17.92 -17.29 -6.18
CA ALA A 130 -17.68 -15.90 -6.54
C ALA A 130 -18.93 -15.03 -6.43
N GLN A 131 -20.09 -15.55 -6.83
CA GLN A 131 -21.35 -14.80 -6.83
C GLN A 131 -21.73 -14.32 -5.43
N ILE A 132 -21.54 -15.16 -4.41
CA ILE A 132 -21.84 -14.80 -3.02
C ILE A 132 -20.92 -13.66 -2.59
N LEU A 133 -19.61 -13.81 -2.83
CA LEU A 133 -18.60 -12.82 -2.44
C LEU A 133 -18.73 -11.50 -3.22
N ALA A 134 -19.05 -11.56 -4.51
CA ALA A 134 -19.24 -10.39 -5.36
C ALA A 134 -20.45 -9.57 -4.89
N LYS A 135 -21.58 -10.23 -4.63
CA LYS A 135 -22.78 -9.58 -4.09
C LYS A 135 -22.57 -8.98 -2.71
N GLU A 136 -21.88 -9.69 -1.81
CA GLU A 136 -21.51 -9.16 -0.49
C GLU A 136 -20.59 -7.95 -0.61
N THR A 137 -19.65 -7.95 -1.56
CA THR A 137 -18.72 -6.84 -1.78
C THR A 137 -19.45 -5.61 -2.32
N VAL A 138 -20.34 -5.79 -3.30
CA VAL A 138 -21.19 -4.70 -3.81
C VAL A 138 -22.11 -4.15 -2.72
N GLN A 139 -22.71 -5.03 -1.91
CA GLN A 139 -23.58 -4.61 -0.81
C GLN A 139 -22.81 -3.80 0.25
N LYS A 140 -21.59 -4.23 0.63
CA LYS A 140 -20.72 -3.45 1.54
C LYS A 140 -20.37 -2.07 0.99
N VAL A 141 -20.13 -1.95 -0.31
CA VAL A 141 -19.86 -0.65 -0.96
C VAL A 141 -21.10 0.25 -0.91
N ILE A 142 -22.29 -0.33 -1.15
CA ILE A 142 -23.57 0.40 -1.06
C ILE A 142 -23.85 0.82 0.38
N ASP A 143 -23.66 -0.06 1.36
CA ASP A 143 -23.91 0.21 2.78
C ASP A 143 -22.96 1.29 3.32
N ASN A 144 -21.66 1.20 2.99
CA ASN A 144 -20.68 2.22 3.32
C ASN A 144 -21.04 3.58 2.70
N LYS A 145 -21.57 3.59 1.47
CA LYS A 145 -22.05 4.82 0.81
C LYS A 145 -23.23 5.45 1.56
N ILE A 146 -24.12 4.63 2.15
CA ILE A 146 -25.30 5.07 2.92
C ILE A 146 -24.90 5.61 4.30
N GLU A 147 -23.92 4.97 4.96
CA GLU A 147 -23.38 5.47 6.24
C GLU A 147 -22.67 6.81 6.07
N LEU A 148 -21.88 6.96 4.99
CA LEU A 148 -21.22 8.23 4.63
C LEU A 148 -22.22 9.36 4.28
N THR A 149 -23.42 9.04 3.79
CA THR A 149 -24.46 10.05 3.50
C THR A 149 -25.23 10.50 4.75
N LYS A 150 -25.33 9.65 5.79
CA LYS A 150 -26.01 10.02 7.04
C LYS A 150 -25.20 10.99 7.90
N GLU A 151 -23.87 10.95 7.82
CA GLU A 151 -22.99 11.89 8.54
C GLU A 151 -22.83 13.25 7.83
N SER A 152 -23.24 13.37 6.56
CA SER A 152 -22.98 14.53 5.69
C SER A 152 -24.22 15.38 5.36
N ASN A 153 -25.29 15.33 6.16
CA ASN A 153 -26.41 16.27 6.06
C ASN A 153 -26.08 17.67 6.64
N LYS A 154 -25.00 18.27 6.13
CA LYS A 154 -24.84 19.73 6.00
C LYS A 154 -24.36 20.00 4.58
N GLU A 155 -25.30 20.54 3.79
CA GLU A 155 -25.14 21.22 2.52
C GLU A 155 -23.68 21.41 2.03
N SER A 156 -23.25 20.60 1.07
CA SER A 156 -22.38 21.07 -0.01
C SER A 156 -22.40 20.09 -1.18
N SER A 157 -22.48 20.67 -2.37
CA SER A 157 -22.61 20.06 -3.69
C SER A 157 -21.33 19.39 -4.21
N ASP A 158 -20.49 18.81 -3.34
CA ASP A 158 -19.28 18.11 -3.75
C ASP A 158 -19.43 16.61 -3.51
N ARG A 159 -19.70 15.87 -4.60
CA ARG A 159 -19.56 14.41 -4.62
C ARG A 159 -18.10 14.06 -4.36
N THR A 160 -17.74 13.93 -3.09
CA THR A 160 -16.41 13.47 -2.69
C THR A 160 -16.30 11.99 -3.05
N VAL A 161 -15.55 11.69 -4.10
CA VAL A 161 -15.23 10.31 -4.49
C VAL A 161 -14.14 9.81 -3.56
N VAL A 162 -14.42 8.73 -2.83
CA VAL A 162 -13.44 8.06 -1.96
C VAL A 162 -12.90 6.84 -2.70
N LEU A 163 -11.57 6.76 -2.81
CA LEU A 163 -10.85 5.62 -3.38
C LEU A 163 -10.07 4.95 -2.26
N GLU A 164 -10.36 3.68 -1.99
CA GLU A 164 -9.59 2.86 -1.06
C GLU A 164 -8.49 2.12 -1.81
N ILE A 165 -7.25 2.21 -1.31
CA ILE A 165 -6.07 1.62 -1.96
C ILE A 165 -5.28 0.86 -0.89
N ASN A 166 -5.04 -0.42 -1.14
CA ASN A 166 -4.12 -1.22 -0.34
C ASN A 166 -2.76 -1.27 -1.03
N ALA A 167 -1.78 -0.56 -0.49
CA ALA A 167 -0.43 -0.47 -1.05
C ALA A 167 0.60 -0.27 0.06
N SER A 168 1.81 -0.79 -0.16
CA SER A 168 2.96 -0.44 0.67
C SER A 168 3.32 1.05 0.50
N ARG A 169 4.08 1.58 1.45
CA ARG A 169 4.54 2.98 1.42
C ARG A 169 5.30 3.32 0.13
N ASN A 170 6.21 2.43 -0.27
CA ASN A 170 7.03 2.61 -1.47
C ASN A 170 6.18 2.57 -2.75
N GLN A 171 5.16 1.70 -2.80
CA GLN A 171 4.21 1.68 -3.91
C GLN A 171 3.40 2.98 -3.97
N LEU A 172 2.87 3.46 -2.84
CA LEU A 172 2.09 4.69 -2.79
C LEU A 172 2.87 5.92 -3.28
N ASN A 173 4.17 5.99 -2.97
CA ASN A 173 5.06 7.09 -3.40
C ASN A 173 5.14 7.25 -4.93
N GLN A 174 4.85 6.19 -5.69
CA GLN A 174 4.98 6.15 -7.15
C GLN A 174 3.70 5.68 -7.84
N LEU A 175 2.58 5.55 -7.12
CA LEU A 175 1.36 4.90 -7.60
C LEU A 175 0.67 5.64 -8.75
N PHE A 176 0.77 6.96 -8.79
CA PHE A 176 0.06 7.77 -9.79
C PHE A 176 1.04 8.30 -10.83
N PHE A 177 0.75 8.06 -12.10
CA PHE A 177 1.36 8.84 -13.16
C PHE A 177 0.79 10.26 -13.13
N ARG A 178 1.67 11.24 -13.34
CA ARG A 178 1.28 12.66 -13.44
C ARG A 178 0.29 12.91 -14.58
N GLN A 179 0.45 12.13 -15.64
CA GLN A 179 -0.37 12.12 -16.84
C GLN A 179 -0.67 10.67 -17.23
N PRO A 180 -1.79 10.40 -17.92
CA PRO A 180 -2.09 9.05 -18.41
C PRO A 180 -0.92 8.47 -19.23
N ASN A 181 -0.56 7.22 -18.93
CA ASN A 181 0.50 6.54 -19.67
C ASN A 181 -0.08 5.83 -20.89
N MET A 182 0.23 6.34 -22.09
CA MET A 182 -0.23 5.81 -23.37
C MET A 182 0.15 4.34 -23.59
N ASN A 183 1.33 3.94 -23.12
CA ASN A 183 1.85 2.59 -23.31
C ASN A 183 1.15 1.56 -22.40
N LEU A 184 0.38 2.03 -21.43
CA LEU A 184 -0.33 1.21 -20.44
C LEU A 184 -1.84 1.48 -20.50
N ASN A 185 -2.42 1.49 -21.71
CA ASN A 185 -3.85 1.69 -21.95
C ASN A 185 -4.41 2.98 -21.33
N ASN A 186 -3.66 4.09 -21.41
CA ASN A 186 -4.05 5.39 -20.88
C ASN A 186 -4.36 5.38 -19.37
N THR A 187 -3.74 4.47 -18.60
CA THR A 187 -3.93 4.42 -17.16
C THR A 187 -3.18 5.55 -16.45
N VAL A 188 -3.75 6.02 -15.34
CA VAL A 188 -3.09 6.92 -14.38
C VAL A 188 -2.41 6.17 -13.25
N PHE A 189 -2.57 4.85 -13.18
CA PHE A 189 -1.99 4.00 -12.15
C PHE A 189 -0.69 3.37 -12.63
N ASN A 190 0.38 3.62 -11.89
CA ASN A 190 1.64 2.94 -12.05
C ASN A 190 1.68 1.69 -11.18
N ALA A 191 1.45 0.54 -11.80
CA ALA A 191 1.56 -0.76 -11.16
C ALA A 191 2.98 -1.36 -11.22
N THR A 192 3.98 -0.62 -11.76
CA THR A 192 5.34 -1.13 -11.83
C THR A 192 6.02 -1.10 -10.46
N TYR A 193 6.65 -2.23 -10.10
CA TYR A 193 7.49 -2.31 -8.92
C TYR A 193 8.82 -1.61 -9.22
N SER A 194 9.04 -0.43 -8.65
CA SER A 194 10.36 0.18 -8.72
C SER A 194 11.31 -0.62 -7.82
N LEU A 195 12.22 -1.38 -8.41
CA LEU A 195 13.42 -1.85 -7.72
C LEU A 195 14.29 -0.62 -7.38
N PRO A 196 14.80 -0.48 -6.16
CA PRO A 196 15.76 0.58 -5.84
C PRO A 196 17.01 0.37 -6.71
N THR A 197 17.24 1.23 -7.69
CA THR A 197 18.41 1.16 -8.58
C THR A 197 19.58 2.03 -8.10
N GLN A 198 19.43 2.78 -7.01
CA GLN A 198 20.46 3.68 -6.49
C GLN A 198 21.18 3.07 -5.29
N ILE A 199 22.50 2.89 -5.45
CA ILE A 199 23.42 2.65 -4.34
C ILE A 199 23.60 3.98 -3.60
N GLN A 200 22.97 4.13 -2.44
CA GLN A 200 23.12 5.32 -1.61
C GLN A 200 24.19 5.10 -0.53
N LEU A 201 25.23 5.93 -0.56
CA LEU A 201 26.41 5.82 0.31
C LEU A 201 26.25 6.50 1.68
N LYS A 202 25.16 7.23 1.92
CA LYS A 202 24.96 8.00 3.16
C LYS A 202 24.11 7.20 4.15
N THR A 203 24.72 6.82 5.27
CA THR A 203 24.01 6.18 6.38
C THR A 203 23.18 7.21 7.15
N LEU A 204 21.98 6.82 7.57
CA LEU A 204 21.13 7.68 8.39
C LEU A 204 21.70 7.79 9.81
N PRO A 205 21.85 9.00 10.37
CA PRO A 205 22.30 9.15 11.75
C PRO A 205 21.23 8.61 12.71
N LEU A 206 21.65 8.00 13.82
CA LEU A 206 20.74 7.36 14.78
C LEU A 206 19.68 8.34 15.31
N GLU A 207 20.04 9.60 15.57
CA GLU A 207 19.09 10.63 16.02
C GLU A 207 18.00 10.92 14.99
N ALA A 208 18.30 10.85 13.69
CA ALA A 208 17.28 10.96 12.64
C ALA A 208 16.40 9.70 12.59
N ILE A 209 16.97 8.51 12.77
CA ILE A 209 16.20 7.26 12.82
C ILE A 209 15.22 7.27 13.99
N LEU A 210 15.69 7.63 15.19
CA LEU A 210 14.84 7.70 16.37
C LEU A 210 13.73 8.74 16.21
N ASN A 211 13.96 9.83 15.48
CA ASN A 211 12.96 10.83 15.14
C ASN A 211 12.13 10.52 13.89
N TRP A 212 12.38 9.39 13.22
CA TRP A 212 11.65 9.05 12.01
C TRP A 212 10.17 8.84 12.31
N TRP A 213 9.32 9.16 11.34
CA TRP A 213 7.88 8.98 11.50
C TRP A 213 7.52 7.50 11.76
N GLY A 214 6.60 7.28 12.71
CA GLY A 214 6.19 5.93 13.09
C GLY A 214 7.25 5.13 13.86
N VAL A 215 8.31 5.78 14.37
CA VAL A 215 9.25 5.14 15.30
C VAL A 215 8.79 5.35 16.74
N HIS A 216 8.61 4.24 17.43
CA HIS A 216 8.21 4.19 18.84
C HIS A 216 9.39 3.76 19.70
N ILE A 217 9.63 4.47 20.80
CA ILE A 217 10.67 4.13 21.78
C ILE A 217 9.98 3.84 23.10
N CYS A 218 10.17 2.63 23.61
CA CYS A 218 9.53 2.15 24.83
C CYS A 218 10.57 1.65 25.83
N LEU A 219 10.43 2.05 27.09
CA LEU A 219 11.02 1.36 28.24
C LEU A 219 9.90 0.65 28.98
N VAL A 220 9.98 -0.68 29.05
CA VAL A 220 8.95 -1.52 29.69
C VAL A 220 9.51 -2.25 30.89
N ASN A 221 8.76 -2.27 31.99
CA ASN A 221 9.11 -3.07 33.16
C ASN A 221 8.80 -4.55 32.95
N VAL A 222 9.21 -5.40 33.90
CA VAL A 222 8.93 -6.85 33.93
C VAL A 222 7.42 -7.14 33.86
N THR A 223 6.57 -6.25 34.39
CA THR A 223 5.11 -6.36 34.33
C THR A 223 4.50 -5.88 33.00
N ASN A 224 5.33 -5.65 31.98
CA ASN A 224 4.97 -5.11 30.67
C ASN A 224 4.24 -3.76 30.73
N THR A 225 4.55 -2.96 31.76
CA THR A 225 4.05 -1.59 31.92
C THR A 225 5.11 -0.60 31.43
N TYR A 226 4.69 0.41 30.66
CA TYR A 226 5.60 1.45 30.19
C TYR A 226 6.11 2.28 31.36
N VAL A 227 7.43 2.46 31.46
CA VAL A 227 8.08 3.52 32.24
C VAL A 227 8.18 4.79 31.40
N TYR A 228 8.47 4.61 30.12
CA TYR A 228 8.59 5.65 29.13
C TYR A 228 8.06 5.09 27.81
N LYS A 229 7.20 5.84 27.14
CA LYS A 229 6.79 5.57 25.77
C LYS A 229 6.82 6.87 25.01
N ARG A 230 7.42 6.85 23.83
CA ARG A 230 7.52 7.99 22.94
C ARG A 230 7.13 7.59 21.54
N GLU A 231 6.29 8.40 20.93
CA GLU A 231 5.73 8.21 19.59
C GLU A 231 5.82 9.52 18.81
N THR A 232 6.23 9.46 17.55
CA THR A 232 6.09 10.59 16.61
C THR A 232 4.89 10.34 15.70
N LYS A 233 3.74 10.90 16.09
CA LYS A 233 2.48 10.75 15.37
C LYS A 233 2.46 11.67 14.15
N HIS A 234 2.24 11.08 12.99
CA HIS A 234 2.15 11.77 11.73
C HIS A 234 0.84 11.38 11.06
N GLU A 235 -0.23 12.11 11.36
CA GLU A 235 -1.50 11.92 10.67
C GLU A 235 -1.34 12.41 9.23
N LEU A 236 -1.27 11.45 8.31
CA LEU A 236 -1.17 11.70 6.88
C LEU A 236 -2.57 11.91 6.30
N LYS A 237 -2.73 12.99 5.54
CA LYS A 237 -3.94 13.25 4.75
C LYS A 237 -3.58 13.22 3.28
N HIS A 238 -4.24 12.33 2.55
CA HIS A 238 -4.03 12.12 1.12
C HIS A 238 -5.16 12.73 0.31
N VAL A 239 -4.83 13.51 -0.71
CA VAL A 239 -5.79 14.07 -1.65
C VAL A 239 -5.21 13.99 -3.05
N LEU A 240 -5.83 13.20 -3.93
CA LEU A 240 -5.48 13.21 -5.35
C LEU A 240 -6.05 14.48 -5.99
N VAL A 241 -5.18 15.32 -6.58
CA VAL A 241 -5.60 16.58 -7.21
C VAL A 241 -5.18 16.62 -8.67
N ASN A 242 -6.00 17.24 -9.51
CA ASN A 242 -5.58 17.71 -10.82
C ASN A 242 -5.23 19.20 -10.74
N LYS A 243 -3.93 19.53 -10.79
CA LYS A 243 -3.42 20.90 -10.67
C LYS A 243 -3.87 21.84 -11.79
N CYS A 244 -4.25 21.31 -12.95
CA CYS A 244 -4.77 22.11 -14.06
C CYS A 244 -6.23 22.57 -13.83
N ILE A 245 -7.01 21.84 -13.02
CA ILE A 245 -8.44 22.13 -12.80
C ILE A 245 -8.65 22.86 -11.49
N THR A 246 -7.92 22.49 -10.42
CA THR A 246 -8.18 23.01 -9.08
C THR A 246 -6.97 23.74 -8.52
N SER A 247 -7.06 25.07 -8.44
CA SER A 247 -6.11 25.90 -7.70
C SER A 247 -6.40 25.82 -6.19
N ARG A 248 -6.10 24.67 -5.57
CA ARG A 248 -6.16 24.56 -4.11
C ARG A 248 -5.02 25.35 -3.47
N LEU A 249 -5.38 26.41 -2.77
CA LEU A 249 -4.51 27.04 -1.79
C LEU A 249 -4.65 26.26 -0.49
N ASN A 250 -3.63 25.45 -0.14
CA ASN A 250 -3.58 24.81 1.17
C ASN A 250 -3.39 25.91 2.23
N PRO A 251 -4.40 26.19 3.08
CA PRO A 251 -4.34 27.29 4.03
C PRO A 251 -3.24 27.01 5.05
N SER A 252 -2.44 28.03 5.35
CA SER A 252 -1.40 27.90 6.37
C SER A 252 -2.07 27.97 7.75
N ILE A 253 -2.32 26.81 8.35
CA ILE A 253 -2.84 26.71 9.70
C ILE A 253 -1.66 26.79 10.67
N VAL A 254 -1.75 27.68 11.65
CA VAL A 254 -0.76 27.81 12.74
C VAL A 254 -1.07 26.75 13.79
N LEU A 255 -0.12 25.84 14.01
CA LEU A 255 -0.20 24.77 15.00
C LEU A 255 0.43 25.21 16.33
N ASP A 256 -0.20 24.80 17.43
CA ASP A 256 0.27 25.08 18.79
C ASP A 256 1.48 24.19 19.15
N GLN A 257 2.61 24.83 19.44
CA GLN A 257 3.85 24.14 19.81
C GLN A 257 3.99 23.95 21.33
N ASN A 258 3.07 24.49 22.13
CA ASN A 258 3.07 24.29 23.57
C ASN A 258 2.74 22.84 23.92
N ILE A 259 3.27 22.38 25.06
CA ILE A 259 2.97 21.05 25.57
C ILE A 259 1.54 21.02 26.10
N GLN A 260 0.75 20.14 25.50
CA GLN A 260 -0.60 19.83 25.90
C GLN A 260 -0.60 18.52 26.70
N VAL A 261 -1.44 18.47 27.73
CA VAL A 261 -1.54 17.33 28.64
C VAL A 261 -2.97 16.81 28.58
N SER A 262 -3.16 15.53 28.31
CA SER A 262 -4.50 14.91 28.33
C SER A 262 -5.12 14.98 29.73
N ASN A 263 -6.46 15.07 29.82
CA ASN A 263 -7.21 15.15 31.09
C ASN A 263 -6.68 14.14 32.12
N TYR A 264 -6.03 14.64 33.17
CA TYR A 264 -5.48 13.83 34.25
C TYR A 264 -6.51 13.74 35.38
N GLN A 265 -6.53 12.60 36.07
CA GLN A 265 -7.26 12.48 37.34
C GLN A 265 -6.57 13.38 38.37
N ARG A 266 -7.32 14.26 39.05
CA ARG A 266 -6.80 15.29 39.97
C ARG A 266 -5.92 14.79 41.13
N ASN A 267 -5.83 13.46 41.34
CA ASN A 267 -5.19 12.84 42.51
C ASN A 267 -3.83 12.17 42.22
N THR A 268 -3.23 12.33 41.03
CA THR A 268 -1.89 11.77 40.78
C THR A 268 -0.79 12.70 41.32
N SER A 269 0.09 12.14 42.15
CA SER A 269 1.29 12.84 42.63
C SER A 269 2.17 13.24 41.46
N LYS A 270 2.70 14.47 41.52
CA LYS A 270 3.68 14.95 40.56
C LYS A 270 5.05 14.36 40.89
N ILE A 271 5.78 13.98 39.86
CA ILE A 271 7.14 13.47 39.95
C ILE A 271 8.05 14.47 39.24
N ASP A 272 9.22 14.74 39.79
CA ASP A 272 10.22 15.56 39.10
C ASP A 272 10.87 14.75 37.97
N THR A 273 10.99 15.35 36.79
CA THR A 273 11.68 14.78 35.62
C THR A 273 13.10 14.30 35.92
N SER A 274 13.79 14.92 36.88
CA SER A 274 15.11 14.47 37.36
C SER A 274 15.09 13.03 37.87
N ALA A 275 14.02 12.56 38.52
CA ALA A 275 13.90 11.18 38.98
C ALA A 275 13.90 10.17 37.81
N TYR A 276 13.27 10.52 36.69
CA TYR A 276 13.35 9.72 35.47
C TYR A 276 14.77 9.76 34.89
N ILE A 277 15.41 10.92 34.84
CA ILE A 277 16.79 11.04 34.34
C ILE A 277 17.77 10.20 35.17
N GLU A 278 17.62 10.17 36.50
CA GLU A 278 18.40 9.32 37.39
C GLU A 278 18.18 7.83 37.12
N LEU A 279 16.92 7.42 36.90
CA LEU A 279 16.61 6.05 36.48
C LEU A 279 17.32 5.70 35.16
N ILE A 280 17.25 6.59 34.16
CA ILE A 280 17.93 6.39 32.87
C ILE A 280 19.45 6.28 33.07
N ASN A 281 20.06 7.09 33.92
CA ASN A 281 21.50 7.00 34.21
C ASN A 281 21.86 5.65 34.85
N LYS A 282 21.04 5.15 35.79
CA LYS A 282 21.23 3.82 36.40
C LYS A 282 21.15 2.71 35.33
N ILE A 283 20.18 2.77 34.42
CA ILE A 283 20.03 1.76 33.35
C ILE A 283 21.18 1.84 32.36
N THR A 284 21.61 3.06 31.98
CA THR A 284 22.72 3.28 31.04
C THR A 284 24.01 2.62 31.53
N SER A 285 24.28 2.66 32.84
CA SER A 285 25.44 1.97 33.44
C SER A 285 25.41 0.44 33.34
N LYS A 286 24.21 -0.16 33.21
CA LYS A 286 24.02 -1.61 33.08
C LYS A 286 23.97 -2.10 31.64
N SER A 287 23.63 -1.22 30.69
CA SER A 287 23.48 -1.51 29.26
C SER A 287 24.16 -0.44 28.40
N PRO A 288 25.50 -0.34 28.44
CA PRO A 288 26.27 0.69 27.75
C PRO A 288 26.11 0.66 26.22
N GLU A 289 25.77 -0.50 25.65
CA GLU A 289 25.56 -0.70 24.21
C GLU A 289 24.37 0.11 23.64
N SER A 290 23.42 0.50 24.49
CA SER A 290 22.27 1.35 24.11
C SER A 290 22.37 2.78 24.67
N SER A 291 23.56 3.18 25.12
CA SER A 291 23.81 4.50 25.73
C SER A 291 23.33 5.67 24.86
N ASP A 292 23.55 5.61 23.54
CA ASP A 292 23.08 6.65 22.61
C ASP A 292 21.55 6.85 22.65
N ILE A 293 20.78 5.76 22.79
CA ILE A 293 19.31 5.82 22.88
C ILE A 293 18.89 6.36 24.24
N TYR A 294 19.58 5.99 25.31
CA TYR A 294 19.31 6.54 26.64
C TYR A 294 19.64 8.04 26.73
N GLU A 295 20.72 8.50 26.09
CA GLU A 295 21.02 9.94 25.94
C GLU A 295 19.91 10.65 25.15
N PHE A 296 19.41 10.02 24.10
CA PHE A 296 18.27 10.55 23.34
C PHE A 296 17.01 10.67 24.21
N ILE A 297 16.68 9.65 25.01
CA ILE A 297 15.55 9.69 25.96
C ILE A 297 15.75 10.82 26.99
N LYS A 298 16.97 11.06 27.48
CA LYS A 298 17.26 12.17 28.40
C LYS A 298 17.04 13.54 27.74
N LYS A 299 17.42 13.71 26.47
CA LYS A 299 17.11 14.94 25.72
C LYS A 299 15.59 15.16 25.62
N ASP A 300 14.84 14.09 25.36
CA ASP A 300 13.38 14.11 25.30
C ASP A 300 12.74 14.50 26.64
N LEU A 301 13.20 13.92 27.75
CA LEU A 301 12.71 14.27 29.09
C LEU A 301 12.94 15.73 29.45
N LYS A 302 14.03 16.35 28.98
CA LYS A 302 14.31 17.79 29.18
C LYS A 302 13.34 18.71 28.44
N LEU A 303 12.59 18.20 27.46
CA LEU A 303 11.57 18.96 26.76
C LEU A 303 10.26 19.02 27.55
N LEU A 304 10.06 18.15 28.55
CA LEU A 304 8.87 18.12 29.39
C LEU A 304 8.94 19.16 30.52
N PRO A 305 7.80 19.53 31.14
CA PRO A 305 7.82 20.36 32.33
C PRO A 305 8.57 19.68 33.46
N GLN A 306 9.22 20.44 34.35
CA GLN A 306 10.00 19.88 35.47
C GLN A 306 9.17 18.90 36.33
N LEU A 307 7.90 19.22 36.57
CA LEU A 307 6.98 18.37 37.31
C LEU A 307 5.98 17.71 36.35
N VAL A 308 5.98 16.38 36.33
CA VAL A 308 5.15 15.56 35.45
C VAL A 308 4.20 14.67 36.24
N HIS A 309 3.05 14.36 35.64
CA HIS A 309 2.08 13.39 36.13
C HIS A 309 2.36 12.05 35.46
N PRO A 310 2.61 10.98 36.22
CA PRO A 310 2.71 9.65 35.65
C PRO A 310 1.34 9.21 35.09
N ARG A 311 1.39 8.34 34.08
CA ARG A 311 0.25 7.76 33.34
C ARG A 311 -0.59 8.78 32.60
N VAL A 312 0.03 9.87 32.16
CA VAL A 312 -0.62 10.93 31.36
C VAL A 312 0.12 11.09 30.03
N ILE A 313 -0.62 11.48 29.00
CA ILE A 313 -0.09 11.73 27.66
C ILE A 313 0.29 13.20 27.54
N TYR A 314 1.55 13.44 27.24
CA TYR A 314 2.12 14.73 26.85
C TYR A 314 2.20 14.78 25.33
N LYS A 315 1.66 15.82 24.71
CA LYS A 315 1.72 15.99 23.26
C LYS A 315 2.01 17.42 22.84
N ARG A 316 2.68 17.61 21.72
CA ARG A 316 2.89 18.92 21.08
C ARG A 316 3.14 18.77 19.59
N TYR A 317 2.75 19.77 18.80
CA TYR A 317 3.21 19.84 17.42
C TYR A 317 4.68 20.25 17.40
N THR A 318 5.48 19.59 16.56
CA THR A 318 6.92 19.87 16.48
C THR A 318 7.23 21.08 15.61
N ASN A 319 6.30 21.45 14.72
CA ASN A 319 6.43 22.60 13.84
C ASN A 319 5.18 23.47 13.83
N LYS A 320 5.37 24.78 13.62
CA LYS A 320 4.27 25.76 13.56
C LYS A 320 3.35 25.55 12.35
N TYR A 321 3.85 24.97 11.27
CA TYR A 321 3.11 24.77 10.03
C TYR A 321 3.24 23.33 9.55
N SER A 322 2.18 22.81 8.94
CA SER A 322 2.16 21.50 8.32
C SER A 322 3.16 21.38 7.16
N TYR A 323 3.51 20.15 6.81
CA TYR A 323 4.30 19.83 5.62
C TYR A 323 3.40 19.20 4.57
N ILE A 324 3.76 19.39 3.31
CA ILE A 324 3.11 18.76 2.16
C ILE A 324 4.18 18.20 1.22
N ARG A 325 3.89 17.06 0.62
CA ARG A 325 4.63 16.58 -0.56
C ARG A 325 3.67 16.12 -1.64
N TYR A 326 4.20 15.95 -2.83
CA TYR A 326 3.45 15.61 -4.03
C TYR A 326 4.03 14.30 -4.58
N LEU A 327 3.23 13.24 -4.58
CA LEU A 327 3.63 11.91 -5.02
C LEU A 327 3.08 11.67 -6.42
N TYR A 328 3.97 11.45 -7.38
CA TYR A 328 3.65 11.16 -8.77
C TYR A 328 4.88 10.61 -9.52
N VAL A 329 4.65 9.96 -10.65
CA VAL A 329 5.67 9.52 -11.61
C VAL A 329 5.47 10.25 -12.93
N ASN A 330 6.54 10.78 -13.50
CA ASN A 330 6.48 11.37 -14.84
C ASN A 330 6.46 10.25 -15.89
N THR A 331 5.60 10.38 -16.88
CA THR A 331 5.67 9.56 -18.10
C THR A 331 6.83 10.04 -18.97
N HIS A 332 7.63 9.11 -19.49
CA HIS A 332 8.80 9.43 -20.34
C HIS A 332 8.42 9.81 -21.79
N ASN A 333 7.15 9.70 -22.16
CA ASN A 333 6.68 9.98 -23.52
C ASN A 333 6.21 11.42 -23.66
N ASP A 334 6.36 11.98 -24.86
CA ASP A 334 5.81 13.29 -25.21
C ASP A 334 4.31 13.35 -24.88
N VAL A 335 3.93 14.40 -24.17
CA VAL A 335 2.55 14.61 -23.70
C VAL A 335 1.66 14.77 -24.93
N SER A 336 0.78 13.80 -25.19
CA SER A 336 -0.27 13.95 -26.20
C SER A 336 -1.06 15.23 -25.89
N ALA A 337 -1.42 15.98 -26.94
CA ALA A 337 -2.19 17.22 -26.80
C ALA A 337 -3.50 17.03 -26.02
N GLU A 338 -4.04 15.81 -26.03
CA GLU A 338 -5.27 15.41 -25.33
C GLU A 338 -5.16 15.46 -23.80
N PHE A 339 -3.95 15.30 -23.24
CA PHE A 339 -3.75 15.24 -21.77
C PHE A 339 -3.13 16.50 -21.17
N LYS A 340 -3.06 17.60 -21.93
CA LYS A 340 -2.55 18.90 -21.43
C LYS A 340 -3.29 19.42 -20.19
N ASN A 341 -4.56 19.05 -20.04
CA ASN A 341 -5.40 19.47 -18.92
C ASN A 341 -5.32 18.53 -17.71
N ILE A 342 -4.40 17.56 -17.73
CA ILE A 342 -4.22 16.58 -16.65
C ILE A 342 -2.83 16.77 -16.05
N ASP A 343 -2.82 17.18 -14.78
CA ASP A 343 -1.63 17.19 -13.92
C ASP A 343 -2.00 16.59 -12.56
N LEU A 344 -2.03 15.25 -12.52
CA LEU A 344 -2.40 14.48 -11.35
C LEU A 344 -1.24 14.42 -10.36
N GLN A 345 -1.50 14.81 -9.12
CA GLN A 345 -0.54 14.71 -8.03
C GLN A 345 -1.28 14.24 -6.79
N LEU A 346 -0.75 13.20 -6.13
CA LEU A 346 -1.24 12.84 -4.81
C LEU A 346 -0.61 13.79 -3.79
N GLU A 347 -1.40 14.73 -3.29
CA GLU A 347 -1.00 15.57 -2.17
C GLU A 347 -1.01 14.73 -0.90
N GLU A 348 0.12 14.70 -0.22
CA GLU A 348 0.22 14.13 1.11
C GLU A 348 0.60 15.24 2.09
N MET A 349 -0.31 15.52 3.02
CA MET A 349 -0.11 16.53 4.06
C MET A 349 0.09 15.86 5.41
N MET A 350 1.00 16.40 6.22
CA MET A 350 1.20 15.95 7.60
C MET A 350 1.34 17.13 8.56
N SER A 351 0.98 16.88 9.83
CA SER A 351 1.28 17.77 10.95
C SER A 351 2.00 16.96 12.03
N PRO A 352 3.34 16.97 12.08
CA PRO A 352 4.11 16.11 12.98
C PRO A 352 3.84 16.46 14.44
N MET A 353 3.50 15.44 15.22
CA MET A 353 3.15 15.56 16.63
C MET A 353 4.03 14.63 17.46
N TYR A 354 4.73 15.22 18.42
CA TYR A 354 5.47 14.50 19.42
C TYR A 354 4.54 14.09 20.54
N THR A 355 4.53 12.80 20.91
CA THR A 355 3.72 12.26 22.01
C THR A 355 4.60 11.45 22.96
N THR A 356 4.49 11.71 24.26
CA THR A 356 5.21 11.00 25.32
C THR A 356 4.29 10.61 26.45
N VAL A 357 4.44 9.37 26.92
CA VAL A 357 3.76 8.82 28.09
C VAL A 357 4.81 8.39 29.09
N LEU A 358 4.70 8.90 30.31
CA LEU A 358 5.55 8.49 31.42
C LEU A 358 4.77 7.57 32.33
N GLY A 359 5.33 6.43 32.71
CA GLY A 359 4.71 5.55 33.69
C GLY A 359 5.34 5.67 35.07
N GLN A 360 5.04 4.70 35.94
CA GLN A 360 5.62 4.68 37.27
C GLN A 360 7.08 4.22 37.22
N ILE A 361 7.91 4.89 38.04
CA ILE A 361 9.28 4.46 38.31
C ILE A 361 9.18 3.26 39.27
N LEU A 362 9.71 2.11 38.85
CA LEU A 362 9.82 0.90 39.65
C LEU A 362 11.30 0.54 39.83
N ASP A 363 11.61 -0.27 40.84
CA ASP A 363 12.98 -0.70 41.13
C ASP A 363 13.53 -1.73 40.13
N SER A 364 12.67 -2.33 39.31
CA SER A 364 13.08 -3.23 38.23
C SER A 364 13.81 -2.47 37.13
N THR A 365 14.84 -3.08 36.53
CA THR A 365 15.50 -2.51 35.35
C THR A 365 14.58 -2.73 34.13
N PRO A 366 14.06 -1.66 33.49
CA PRO A 366 13.18 -1.81 32.34
C PRO A 366 13.96 -2.22 31.09
N SER A 367 13.29 -2.93 30.19
CA SER A 367 13.80 -3.32 28.88
C SER A 367 13.53 -2.23 27.85
N LEU A 368 14.53 -1.95 27.01
CA LEU A 368 14.41 -1.04 25.87
C LEU A 368 13.85 -1.77 24.64
N ILE A 369 12.83 -1.18 24.03
CA ILE A 369 12.22 -1.63 22.78
C ILE A 369 12.11 -0.44 21.85
N VAL A 370 12.59 -0.60 20.61
CA VAL A 370 12.33 0.35 19.52
C VAL A 370 11.50 -0.35 18.46
N GLU A 371 10.43 0.29 17.99
CA GLU A 371 9.53 -0.26 16.98
C GLU A 371 9.43 0.69 15.78
N CYS A 372 9.50 0.12 14.57
CA CYS A 372 9.20 0.80 13.32
C CYS A 372 7.82 0.38 12.85
N GLU A 373 6.81 1.20 13.14
CA GLU A 373 5.41 0.97 12.79
C GLU A 373 5.17 0.73 11.30
N PRO A 374 5.77 1.51 10.35
CA PRO A 374 5.54 1.28 8.92
C PRO A 374 5.93 -0.13 8.44
N CYS A 375 6.85 -0.79 9.15
CA CYS A 375 7.34 -2.13 8.81
C CYS A 375 6.90 -3.20 9.82
N SER A 376 6.17 -2.83 10.88
CA SER A 376 5.88 -3.69 12.02
C SER A 376 7.11 -4.39 12.63
N ALA A 377 8.29 -3.76 12.54
CA ALA A 377 9.56 -4.32 13.00
C ALA A 377 9.89 -3.87 14.43
N LYS A 378 10.37 -4.79 15.28
CA LYS A 378 10.72 -4.52 16.69
C LYS A 378 12.17 -4.91 16.96
N PHE A 379 12.89 -4.01 17.62
CA PHE A 379 14.31 -4.13 17.92
C PHE A 379 14.53 -4.12 19.44
N THR A 380 15.28 -5.10 19.94
CA THR A 380 15.56 -5.31 21.37
C THR A 380 16.96 -5.90 21.58
N GLY A 381 17.48 -5.84 22.80
CA GLY A 381 18.74 -6.51 23.15
C GLY A 381 20.01 -5.79 22.69
N GLN A 382 21.14 -6.51 22.68
CA GLN A 382 22.47 -5.90 22.58
C GLN A 382 22.81 -5.37 21.17
N HIS A 383 22.19 -5.91 20.12
CA HIS A 383 22.42 -5.50 18.74
C HIS A 383 21.40 -4.48 18.22
N LEU A 384 20.49 -4.02 19.09
CA LEU A 384 19.38 -3.13 18.76
C LEU A 384 19.82 -1.94 17.87
N VAL A 385 20.86 -1.21 18.26
CA VAL A 385 21.32 -0.03 17.52
C VAL A 385 21.78 -0.37 16.10
N ASN A 386 22.49 -1.49 15.93
CA ASN A 386 23.01 -1.91 14.64
C ASN A 386 21.89 -2.46 13.74
N GLU A 387 21.01 -3.31 14.28
CA GLU A 387 19.85 -3.83 13.56
C GLU A 387 18.93 -2.69 13.11
N LEU A 388 18.68 -1.73 13.98
CA LEU A 388 17.89 -0.55 13.67
C LEU A 388 18.52 0.29 12.54
N LYS A 389 19.83 0.55 12.60
CA LYS A 389 20.55 1.27 11.53
C LYS A 389 20.47 0.53 10.19
N ASN A 390 20.69 -0.79 10.19
CA ASN A 390 20.63 -1.60 8.98
C ASN A 390 19.23 -1.58 8.37
N HIS A 391 18.19 -1.80 9.20
CA HIS A 391 16.80 -1.74 8.76
C HIS A 391 16.46 -0.40 8.08
N PHE A 392 16.83 0.72 8.71
CA PHE A 392 16.55 2.05 8.15
C PHE A 392 17.35 2.35 6.89
N ASN A 393 18.57 1.85 6.80
CA ASN A 393 19.38 2.00 5.60
C ASN A 393 18.82 1.20 4.41
N GLU A 394 18.21 0.04 4.66
CA GLU A 394 17.64 -0.80 3.61
C GLU A 394 16.22 -0.39 3.20
N GLN A 395 15.38 0.00 4.16
CA GLN A 395 13.92 0.10 3.93
C GLN A 395 13.38 1.54 3.83
N HIS A 396 14.10 2.54 4.37
CA HIS A 396 13.55 3.90 4.58
C HIS A 396 14.34 5.03 3.90
N GLN A 397 15.46 4.75 3.23
CA GLN A 397 16.33 5.81 2.67
C GLN A 397 15.69 6.61 1.53
N ASN A 398 14.72 6.04 0.81
CA ASN A 398 14.14 6.62 -0.41
C ASN A 398 12.87 7.45 -0.17
N GLU A 399 12.65 7.96 1.04
CA GLU A 399 11.49 8.79 1.34
C GLU A 399 11.57 10.16 0.62
N PRO A 400 10.54 10.54 -0.16
CA PRO A 400 10.51 11.83 -0.85
C PRO A 400 10.55 13.03 0.10
N ASP A 401 11.15 14.13 -0.39
CA ASP A 401 11.25 15.40 0.33
C ASP A 401 9.90 16.01 0.69
N TRP A 402 9.91 16.78 1.78
CA TRP A 402 8.76 17.52 2.28
C TRP A 402 8.89 19.01 2.00
N LYS A 403 7.76 19.67 1.79
CA LYS A 403 7.68 21.11 1.57
C LYS A 403 6.89 21.76 2.70
N CYS A 404 7.42 22.82 3.32
CA CYS A 404 6.63 23.58 4.28
C CYS A 404 5.41 24.24 3.60
N THR A 405 4.24 24.14 4.22
CA THR A 405 3.02 24.80 3.72
C THR A 405 3.09 26.33 3.78
N ASN A 406 3.88 26.91 4.69
CA ASN A 406 4.07 28.36 4.81
C ASN A 406 5.22 28.87 3.90
N CYS A 407 6.49 28.64 4.26
CA CYS A 407 7.64 29.22 3.55
C CYS A 407 8.01 28.50 2.23
N LYS A 408 7.32 27.40 1.90
CA LYS A 408 7.52 26.62 0.66
C LYS A 408 8.93 26.01 0.50
N LYS A 409 9.79 26.05 1.52
CA LYS A 409 11.10 25.41 1.52
C LYS A 409 10.96 23.90 1.42
N ARG A 410 11.74 23.27 0.52
CA ARG A 410 11.90 21.82 0.45
C ARG A 410 12.98 21.37 1.44
N ILE A 411 12.68 20.33 2.20
CA ILE A 411 13.54 19.78 3.24
C ILE A 411 13.48 18.25 3.14
N THR A 412 14.64 17.62 3.14
CA THR A 412 14.71 16.16 3.07
C THR A 412 14.15 15.52 4.34
N MET A 413 13.63 14.29 4.21
CA MET A 413 13.11 13.52 5.33
C MET A 413 14.15 13.36 6.46
N SER A 414 15.39 13.01 6.08
CA SER A 414 16.51 12.87 7.02
C SER A 414 16.81 14.18 7.77
N ALA A 415 16.81 15.32 7.09
CA ALA A 415 17.06 16.62 7.71
C ALA A 415 15.91 17.06 8.64
N LEU A 416 14.66 16.76 8.29
CA LEU A 416 13.52 17.00 9.19
C LEU A 416 13.64 16.13 10.43
N ALA A 417 13.84 14.82 10.28
CA ALA A 417 13.95 13.91 11.41
C ALA A 417 15.12 14.27 12.32
N GLN A 418 16.30 14.60 11.77
CA GLN A 418 17.46 15.04 12.56
C GLN A 418 17.17 16.30 13.39
N ASN A 419 16.29 17.19 12.90
CA ASN A 419 15.89 18.42 13.58
C ASN A 419 14.54 18.29 14.32
N TYR A 420 14.16 17.06 14.73
CA TYR A 420 12.91 16.81 15.48
C TYR A 420 11.67 17.34 14.77
N TRP A 421 11.67 17.29 13.43
CA TRP A 421 10.62 17.80 12.54
C TRP A 421 10.36 19.30 12.64
N CYS A 422 11.25 20.05 13.28
CA CYS A 422 11.18 21.50 13.40
C CYS A 422 11.96 22.17 12.26
N HIS A 423 11.40 23.23 11.69
CA HIS A 423 12.17 24.16 10.87
C HIS A 423 11.75 25.60 11.16
N ARG A 424 12.68 26.53 10.97
CA ARG A 424 12.39 27.97 11.02
C ARG A 424 11.98 28.43 9.63
N CYS A 425 10.75 28.95 9.52
CA CYS A 425 10.20 29.54 8.30
C CYS A 425 10.89 30.85 7.95
#